data_AF-A0A9E5EMI6-F1
#
_entry.id   AF-A0A9E5EMI6-F1
#
_cell.length_a   1.000
_cell.length_b   1.000
_cell.length_c   1.000
_cell.angle_alpha   90.00
_cell.angle_beta   90.00
_cell.angle_gamma   90.00
#
_symmetry.space_group_name_H-M   'P 1'
#
loop_
_entity.id
_entity.type
_entity.pdbx_description
1 polymer ?
#
loop_
_entity_poly.entity_id
_entity_poly.type
_entity_poly.pdbx_seq_one_letter_code
_entity_poly.pdbx_strand_id
1 'polypeptide(L)' 'MTASAELQKNLSDEALLDLVQRQTFRYFWEGAHPISGLARDRTNRFNDPSDDAIAVGGSGFGIMTIIVACERG' A
#
# COMPACT_ATOMS: atom_id res chain seq x y z
N MET A 1 -4.66 12.55 12.38
CA MET A 1 -4.30 13.64 11.46
C MET A 1 -4.19 13.04 10.07
N THR A 2 -5.32 12.91 9.36
CA THR A 2 -5.33 12.35 8.00
C THR A 2 -4.76 13.40 7.07
N ALA A 3 -3.57 13.17 6.53
CA ALA A 3 -3.05 13.97 5.44
C ALA A 3 -4.05 13.87 4.28
N SER A 4 -4.74 14.97 3.97
CA SER A 4 -5.46 15.11 2.71
C SER A 4 -4.41 14.97 1.60
N ALA A 5 -4.56 13.96 0.75
CA ALA A 5 -3.70 13.84 -0.41
C ALA A 5 -3.96 15.07 -1.29
N GLU A 6 -3.01 16.00 -1.36
CA GLU A 6 -3.09 17.10 -2.31
C GLU A 6 -3.05 16.50 -3.72
N LEU A 7 -4.10 16.74 -4.49
CA LEU A 7 -4.19 16.29 -5.87
C LEU A 7 -3.19 17.09 -6.71
N GLN A 8 -2.04 16.48 -6.98
CA GLN A 8 -1.04 17.06 -7.88
C GLN A 8 -1.56 17.03 -9.33
N LYS A 9 -1.79 18.21 -9.90
CA LYS A 9 -2.28 18.38 -11.27
C LYS A 9 -1.12 18.45 -12.25
N ASN A 10 -1.36 18.03 -13.50
CA ASN A 10 -0.41 18.10 -14.62
C ASN A 10 0.91 17.34 -14.41
N LEU A 11 0.85 16.15 -13.79
CA LEU A 11 2.00 15.24 -13.76
C LEU A 11 2.30 14.73 -15.17
N SER A 12 3.59 14.49 -15.48
CA SER A 12 3.94 13.64 -16.62
C SER A 12 3.49 12.20 -16.35
N ASP A 13 3.39 11.38 -17.39
CA ASP A 13 3.00 9.98 -17.23
C ASP A 13 3.98 9.22 -16.32
N GLU A 14 5.28 9.47 -16.44
CA GLU A 14 6.31 8.87 -15.58
C GLU A 14 6.13 9.30 -14.13
N ALA A 15 5.95 10.60 -13.87
CA ALA A 15 5.75 11.11 -12.53
C ALA A 15 4.43 10.60 -11.91
N LEU A 16 3.38 10.43 -12.71
CA LEU A 16 2.12 9.83 -12.29
C LEU A 16 2.31 8.36 -11.93
N LEU A 17 3.01 7.59 -12.76
CA LEU A 17 3.29 6.18 -12.50
C LEU A 17 4.11 5.99 -11.23
N ASP A 18 5.15 6.80 -11.03
CA ASP A 18 5.96 6.75 -9.80
C ASP A 18 5.12 7.09 -8.55
N LEU A 19 4.25 8.09 -8.64
CA LEU A 19 3.34 8.44 -7.54
C LEU A 19 2.37 7.29 -7.22
N VAL A 20 1.76 6.70 -8.24
CA VAL A 20 0.83 5.56 -8.07
C VAL A 20 1.55 4.36 -7.48
N GLN A 21 2.75 4.03 -7.97
CA GLN A 21 3.54 2.91 -7.45
C GLN A 21 3.92 3.14 -5.99
N ARG A 22 4.44 4.32 -5.66
CA ARG A 22 4.80 4.66 -4.27
C ARG A 22 3.60 4.60 -3.34
N GLN A 23 2.45 5.14 -3.77
CA GLN A 23 1.25 5.12 -2.94
C GLN A 23 0.66 3.71 -2.79
N THR A 24 0.77 2.87 -3.82
CA THR A 24 0.33 1.46 -3.77
C THR A 24 1.23 0.64 -2.84
N PHE A 25 2.55 0.85 -2.89
CA PHE A 25 3.49 0.20 -1.98
C PHE A 25 3.14 0.44 -0.51
N ARG A 26 2.67 1.64 -0.14
CA ARG A 26 2.28 1.95 1.24
C ARG A 26 1.16 1.05 1.78
N TYR A 27 0.32 0.46 0.92
CA TYR A 27 -0.64 -0.56 1.35
C TYR A 27 0.05 -1.75 2.01
N PHE A 28 1.14 -2.22 1.39
CA PHE A 28 1.88 -3.40 1.85
C PHE A 28 2.92 -3.08 2.93
N TRP A 29 3.35 -1.83 3.03
CA TRP A 29 4.33 -1.40 4.03
C TRP A 29 3.67 -0.82 5.29
N GLU A 30 2.92 0.27 5.14
CA GLU A 30 2.27 0.95 6.27
C GLU A 30 0.96 0.29 6.68
N GLY A 31 0.27 -0.35 5.72
CA GLY A 31 -0.98 -1.08 5.95
C GLY A 31 -0.81 -2.54 6.36
N ALA A 32 0.42 -3.03 6.52
CA ALA A 32 0.70 -4.41 6.92
C ALA A 32 0.11 -4.74 8.30
N HIS A 33 -0.22 -6.02 8.51
CA HIS A 33 -0.67 -6.48 9.82
C HIS A 33 0.46 -6.33 10.86
N PRO A 34 0.22 -5.70 12.03
CA PRO A 34 1.29 -5.25 12.92
C PRO A 34 2.11 -6.38 13.57
N ILE A 35 1.53 -7.58 13.70
CA ILE A 35 2.20 -8.74 14.32
C ILE A 35 2.96 -9.57 13.29
N SER A 36 2.37 -9.77 12.11
CA SER A 36 2.87 -10.72 11.12
C SER A 36 3.59 -10.08 9.94
N GLY A 37 3.39 -8.77 9.72
CA GLY A 37 3.88 -8.06 8.54
C GLY A 37 3.18 -8.47 7.23
N LEU A 38 2.17 -9.34 7.30
CA LEU A 38 1.47 -9.84 6.11
C LEU A 38 0.43 -8.84 5.62
N ALA A 39 0.09 -8.95 4.33
CA ALA A 39 -0.90 -8.10 3.70
C ALA A 39 -2.29 -8.43 4.24
N ARG A 40 -3.00 -7.40 4.72
CA ARG A 40 -4.43 -7.50 5.07
C ARG A 40 -5.24 -7.84 3.82
N ASP A 41 -6.29 -8.66 3.99
CA ASP A 41 -7.26 -8.97 2.92
C ASP A 41 -7.93 -7.69 2.39
N ARG A 42 -8.17 -6.73 3.29
CA ARG A 42 -8.72 -5.41 2.98
C ARG A 42 -8.26 -4.36 3.98
N THR A 43 -8.20 -3.11 3.54
CA THR A 43 -8.04 -1.95 4.43
C THR A 43 -9.34 -1.15 4.44
N ASN A 44 -10.15 -1.34 5.48
CA ASN A 44 -11.42 -0.63 5.59
C ASN A 44 -11.21 0.72 6.28
N ARG A 45 -11.49 1.81 5.57
CA ARG A 45 -11.77 3.12 6.17
C ARG A 45 -13.18 3.21 6.80
N PHE A 46 -14.06 2.22 6.54
CA PHE A 46 -15.50 2.33 6.82
C PHE A 46 -16.21 1.06 7.34
N ASN A 47 -15.49 -0.02 7.70
CA ASN A 47 -16.16 -1.24 8.17
C ASN A 47 -15.36 -1.98 9.26
N ASP A 48 -16.11 -2.67 10.11
CA ASP A 48 -15.76 -3.49 11.29
C ASP A 48 -14.29 -3.46 11.77
N PRO A 49 -14.02 -2.85 12.94
CA PRO A 49 -12.69 -2.85 13.57
C PRO A 49 -12.11 -4.24 13.84
N SER A 50 -12.94 -5.29 13.83
CA SER A 50 -12.52 -6.68 14.05
C SER A 50 -12.07 -7.41 12.78
N ASP A 51 -12.26 -6.83 11.58
CA ASP A 51 -11.81 -7.42 10.31
C ASP A 51 -10.29 -7.22 10.14
N ASP A 52 -9.53 -8.10 10.77
CA ASP A 52 -8.05 -8.10 10.80
C ASP A 52 -7.45 -9.28 10.00
N ALA A 53 -8.23 -9.86 9.08
CA ALA A 53 -7.81 -11.00 8.29
C ALA A 53 -6.66 -10.64 7.32
N ILE A 54 -5.72 -11.56 7.17
CA ILE A 54 -4.65 -11.48 6.17
C ILE A 54 -4.98 -12.35 4.97
N ALA A 55 -4.39 -12.02 3.81
CA ALA A 55 -4.49 -12.82 2.60
C ALA A 55 -3.12 -13.38 2.23
N VAL A 56 -2.95 -14.71 2.24
CA VAL A 56 -1.66 -15.36 1.93
C VAL A 56 -1.23 -15.07 0.49
N GLY A 57 -2.14 -15.21 -0.48
CA GLY A 57 -1.86 -14.87 -1.88
C GLY A 57 -1.52 -13.39 -2.06
N GLY A 58 -2.29 -12.50 -1.42
CA GLY A 58 -2.03 -11.05 -1.42
C GLY A 58 -0.67 -10.69 -0.79
N SER A 59 -0.25 -11.45 0.22
CA SER A 59 1.06 -11.27 0.87
C SER A 59 2.21 -11.64 -0.06
N GLY A 60 2.03 -12.64 -0.93
CA GLY A 60 2.99 -12.94 -2.00
C GLY A 60 3.20 -11.75 -2.94
N PHE A 61 2.12 -11.07 -3.32
CA PHE A 61 2.21 -9.81 -4.08
C PHE A 61 2.92 -8.71 -3.28
N GLY A 62 2.59 -8.58 -1.99
CA GLY A 62 3.26 -7.64 -1.09
C GLY A 62 4.77 -7.83 -1.02
N ILE A 63 5.26 -9.07 -0.91
CA ILE A 63 6.70 -9.38 -0.93
C ILE A 63 7.35 -8.88 -2.23
N MET A 64 6.71 -9.08 -3.38
CA MET A 64 7.24 -8.55 -4.64
C MET A 64 7.29 -7.02 -4.66
N THR A 65 6.33 -6.34 -4.03
CA THR A 65 6.38 -4.86 -3.94
C THR A 65 7.57 -4.35 -3.12
N ILE A 66 8.04 -5.12 -2.13
CA ILE A 66 9.24 -4.77 -1.34
C ILE A 66 10.49 -4.81 -2.22
N ILE A 67 10.62 -5.83 -3.08
CA ILE A 67 11.72 -5.92 -4.05
C ILE A 67 11.70 -4.71 -4.98
N VAL A 68 10.52 -4.37 -5.53
CA VAL A 68 10.36 -3.19 -6.39
C VAL A 68 10.73 -1.89 -5.68
N ALA A 69 10.38 -1.72 -4.40
CA ALA A 69 10.74 -0.55 -3.63
C ALA A 69 12.26 -0.46 -3.39
N CYS A 70 12.92 -1.58 -3.06
CA CYS A 70 14.38 -1.60 -2.91
C CYS A 70 15.13 -1.15 -4.17
N GLU A 71 14.63 -1.52 -5.35
CA GLU A 71 15.22 -1.10 -6.64
C GLU A 71 14.95 0.36 -7.01
N ARG A 72 13.94 1.00 -6.40
CA ARG A 72 13.50 2.36 -6.74
C ARG A 72 13.90 3.43 -5.71
N GLY A 73 14.29 3.03 -4.50
CA GLY A 73 14.57 3.95 -3.38
C GLY A 73 13.31 4.56 -2.76
#